data_AF-A0A0Q5NRW7-F1
#
_entry.id   AF-A0A0Q5NRW7-F1
#
_cell.length_a   1.000
_cell.length_b   1.000
_cell.length_c   1.000
_cell.angle_alpha   90.00
_cell.angle_beta   90.00
_cell.angle_gamma   90.00
#
_symmetry.space_group_name_H-M   'P 1'
#
loop_
_entity.id
_entity.type
_entity.pdbx_description
1 polymer ?
#
loop_
_entity_poly.entity_id
_entity_poly.type
_entity_poly.pdbx_seq_one_letter_code
_entity_poly.pdbx_strand_id
1 'polypeptide(L)' 'MIEKKELLSENLKDYLDYSMEVMNALDGAPHHNQEETKNVNDKIATLKEYLKNLELSYNETSPFGNSLSNEGLSDVIL' A
#
# COMPACT_ATOMS: atom_id res chain seq x y z
N MET A 1 -0.55 -4.14 -13.71
CA MET A 1 -0.05 -3.03 -12.87
C MET A 1 -1.28 -2.37 -12.28
N ILE A 2 -1.32 -2.19 -10.96
CA ILE A 2 -2.41 -1.47 -10.30
C ILE A 2 -2.20 0.02 -10.58
N GLU A 3 -3.15 0.64 -11.27
CA GLU A 3 -3.07 2.07 -11.59
C GLU A 3 -3.41 2.92 -10.37
N LYS A 4 -2.65 4.00 -10.20
CA LYS A 4 -2.87 4.98 -9.14
C LYS A 4 -4.00 5.92 -9.57
N LYS A 5 -4.99 6.14 -8.69
CA LYS A 5 -6.12 7.04 -8.96
C LYS A 5 -5.80 8.48 -8.57
N GLU A 6 -6.49 9.44 -9.18
CA GLU A 6 -6.31 10.87 -8.90
C GLU A 6 -6.74 11.26 -7.48
N LEU A 7 -7.80 10.65 -6.95
CA LEU A 7 -8.31 10.95 -5.62
C LEU A 7 -7.72 10.01 -4.56
N LEU A 8 -7.21 10.57 -3.46
CA LEU A 8 -6.72 9.78 -2.32
C LEU A 8 -7.80 8.85 -1.75
N SER A 9 -9.04 9.36 -1.65
CA SER A 9 -10.17 8.60 -1.15
C SER A 9 -10.48 7.36 -2.01
N GLU A 10 -10.25 7.44 -3.31
CA GLU A 10 -10.44 6.29 -4.21
C GLU A 10 -9.31 5.27 -4.07
N ASN A 11 -8.06 5.71 -3.91
CA ASN A 11 -6.95 4.80 -3.61
C ASN A 11 -7.15 4.10 -2.25
N LEU A 12 -7.64 4.80 -1.23
CA LEU A 12 -7.97 4.22 0.07
C LEU A 12 -9.13 3.23 -0.05
N LYS A 13 -10.16 3.57 -0.82
CA LYS A 13 -11.29 2.67 -1.06
C LYS A 13 -10.84 1.37 -1.71
N ASP A 14 -10.04 1.43 -2.75
CA ASP A 14 -9.53 0.23 -3.44
C ASP A 14 -8.69 -0.64 -2.50
N TYR A 15 -7.85 0.00 -1.66
CA TYR A 15 -7.10 -0.73 -0.63
C TYR A 15 -8.03 -1.44 0.37
N LEU A 16 -9.08 -0.78 0.85
CA LEU A 16 -10.03 -1.35 1.81
C LEU A 16 -10.87 -2.48 1.19
N ASP A 17 -11.39 -2.26 -0.02
CA ASP A 17 -12.18 -3.25 -0.76
C ASP A 17 -11.34 -4.52 -0.99
N TYR A 18 -10.08 -4.36 -1.42
CA TYR A 18 -9.19 -5.50 -1.63
C TYR A 18 -8.71 -6.15 -0.32
N SER A 19 -8.58 -5.37 0.77
CA SER A 19 -8.27 -5.90 2.10
C SER A 19 -9.32 -6.91 2.56
N MET A 20 -10.60 -6.67 2.24
CA MET A 20 -11.68 -7.61 2.56
C MET A 20 -11.55 -8.92 1.78
N GLU A 21 -11.14 -8.87 0.51
CA GLU A 21 -10.86 -10.07 -0.27
C GLU A 21 -9.69 -10.88 0.30
N VAL A 22 -8.61 -10.20 0.72
CA VAL A 22 -7.44 -10.84 1.34
C VAL A 22 -7.84 -11.47 2.68
N MET A 23 -8.64 -10.77 3.49
CA MET A 23 -9.18 -11.30 4.74
C MET A 23 -9.97 -12.58 4.52
N ASN A 24 -10.86 -12.61 3.52
CA ASN A 24 -11.62 -13.81 3.19
C ASN A 24 -10.71 -14.95 2.69
N ALA A 25 -9.66 -14.62 1.92
CA ALA A 25 -8.71 -15.61 1.44
C ALA A 25 -7.83 -16.18 2.56
N LEU A 26 -7.60 -15.42 3.64
CA LEU A 26 -6.88 -15.88 4.83
C LEU A 26 -7.71 -16.83 5.71
N ASP A 27 -9.03 -16.86 5.54
CA ASP A 27 -9.86 -17.79 6.29
C ASP A 27 -9.49 -19.25 5.92
N GLY A 28 -9.44 -20.11 6.94
CA GLY A 28 -8.98 -21.49 6.78
C GLY A 28 -7.48 -21.66 6.55
N ALA A 29 -6.64 -20.63 6.72
CA ALA A 29 -5.18 -20.69 6.54
C ALA A 29 -4.47 -21.92 7.15
N PRO A 30 -4.83 -22.42 8.35
CA PRO A 30 -4.21 -23.64 8.90
C PRO A 30 -4.40 -24.92 8.06
N HIS A 31 -5.36 -24.92 7.13
CA HIS A 31 -5.72 -26.07 6.29
C HIS A 31 -5.43 -25.85 4.80
N HIS A 32 -4.83 -24.71 4.43
CA HIS A 32 -4.52 -24.43 3.04
C HIS A 32 -3.51 -25.45 2.48
N ASN A 33 -3.79 -25.93 1.28
CA ASN A 33 -2.82 -26.65 0.49
C ASN A 33 -1.78 -25.67 -0.13
N GLN A 34 -0.81 -26.21 -0.86
CA GLN A 34 0.28 -25.41 -1.42
C GLN A 34 -0.20 -24.37 -2.45
N GLU A 35 -1.25 -24.68 -3.22
CA GLU A 35 -1.83 -23.77 -4.21
C GLU A 35 -2.62 -22.64 -3.54
N GLU A 36 -3.42 -22.97 -2.53
CA GLU A 36 -4.16 -21.99 -1.73
C GLU A 36 -3.20 -21.04 -1.00
N THR A 37 -2.16 -21.59 -0.38
CA THR A 37 -1.10 -20.80 0.26
C THR A 37 -0.44 -19.84 -0.72
N LYS A 38 -0.15 -20.30 -1.96
CA LYS A 38 0.42 -19.44 -3.00
C LYS A 38 -0.55 -18.32 -3.38
N ASN A 39 -1.82 -18.64 -3.61
CA ASN A 39 -2.86 -17.66 -3.96
C ASN A 39 -3.01 -16.57 -2.88
N VAL A 40 -3.00 -16.96 -1.60
CA VAL A 40 -3.03 -16.00 -0.48
C VAL A 40 -1.79 -15.10 -0.50
N ASN A 41 -0.60 -15.66 -0.71
CA ASN A 41 0.62 -14.87 -0.79
C ASN A 41 0.60 -13.90 -1.98
N ASP A 42 0.10 -14.32 -3.13
CA ASP A 42 -0.06 -13.47 -4.32
C ASP A 42 -1.03 -12.31 -4.01
N LYS A 43 -2.16 -12.61 -3.35
CA LYS A 43 -3.12 -11.59 -2.88
C LYS A 43 -2.49 -10.62 -1.87
N ILE A 44 -1.71 -11.10 -0.91
CA ILE A 44 -0.98 -10.23 0.03
C ILE A 44 0.00 -9.33 -0.72
N ALA A 45 0.70 -9.85 -1.74
CA ALA A 45 1.60 -9.05 -2.57
C ALA A 45 0.86 -7.94 -3.32
N THR A 46 -0.30 -8.23 -3.89
CA THR A 46 -1.18 -7.24 -4.53
C THR A 46 -1.68 -6.19 -3.52
N LEU A 47 -2.04 -6.59 -2.30
CA LEU A 47 -2.47 -5.64 -1.26
C LEU A 47 -1.37 -4.63 -0.89
N LYS A 48 -0.10 -5.07 -0.89
CA LYS A 48 1.05 -4.17 -0.68
C LYS A 48 1.19 -3.14 -1.80
N GLU A 49 0.88 -3.52 -3.03
CA GLU A 49 0.88 -2.56 -4.15
C GLU A 49 -0.20 -1.50 -4.00
N TYR A 50 -1.41 -1.86 -3.57
CA TYR A 50 -2.47 -0.89 -3.26
C TYR A 50 -2.05 0.08 -2.14
N LEU A 51 -1.42 -0.43 -1.07
CA LEU A 51 -0.90 0.41 0.01
C LEU A 51 0.16 1.38 -0.52
N LYS A 52 1.09 0.90 -1.34
CA LYS A 52 2.14 1.73 -1.95
C LYS A 52 1.54 2.85 -2.81
N ASN A 53 0.50 2.56 -3.59
CA ASN A 53 -0.19 3.58 -4.40
C ASN A 53 -0.86 4.64 -3.53
N LEU A 54 -1.46 4.23 -2.40
CA LEU A 54 -2.04 5.15 -1.42
C LEU A 54 -0.97 6.04 -0.78
N GLU A 55 0.16 5.46 -0.35
CA GLU A 55 1.29 6.20 0.23
C GLU A 55 1.87 7.23 -0.75
N LEU A 56 2.12 6.81 -2.00
CA LEU A 56 2.60 7.71 -3.06
C LEU A 56 1.60 8.84 -3.30
N SER A 57 0.31 8.53 -3.42
CA SER A 57 -0.74 9.53 -3.62
C SER A 57 -0.82 10.51 -2.45
N TYR A 58 -0.70 10.01 -1.21
CA TYR A 58 -0.68 10.86 -0.02
C TYR A 58 0.53 11.80 -0.01
N ASN A 59 1.73 11.28 -0.28
CA ASN A 59 2.96 12.07 -0.26
C ASN A 59 3.02 13.10 -1.39
N GLU A 60 2.47 12.81 -2.56
CA GLU A 60 2.41 13.78 -3.66
C GLU A 60 1.42 14.91 -3.41
N THR A 61 0.36 14.66 -2.64
CA THR A 61 -0.74 15.62 -2.42
C THR A 61 -0.63 16.34 -1.07
N SER A 62 0.19 15.80 -0.16
CA SER A 62 0.44 16.40 1.14
C SER A 62 1.46 17.54 1.02
N PRO A 63 1.21 18.72 1.64
CA PRO A 63 2.12 19.86 1.58
C PRO A 63 3.49 19.59 2.22
N PHE A 64 3.65 18.47 2.96
CA PHE A 64 4.90 18.06 3.57
C PHE A 64 5.53 16.82 2.93
N GLY A 65 4.85 16.18 1.97
CA GLY A 65 5.26 14.88 1.42
C GLY A 65 6.45 14.92 0.45
N ASN A 66 6.92 16.11 0.09
CA ASN A 66 8.17 16.33 -0.65
C ASN A 66 9.23 17.12 0.17
N SER A 67 8.97 17.39 1.46
CA SER A 67 9.84 18.19 2.35
C SER A 67 10.72 17.34 3.28
N LEU A 68 10.76 16.02 3.09
CA LEU A 68 11.62 15.11 3.87
C LEU A 68 12.77 14.51 3.07
N SER A 69 12.93 14.89 1.80
CA SER A 69 14.02 14.42 0.93
C SER A 69 15.06 15.48 0.60
N ASN A 70 14.89 16.76 0.98
CA ASN A 70 15.88 17.79 0.59
C ASN A 70 15.94 19.09 1.42
N GLU A 71 15.71 19.08 2.74
CA GLU A 71 16.03 20.25 3.59
C GLU A 71 16.94 19.88 4.77
N GLY A 72 18.23 20.23 4.64
CA GLY A 72 18.96 20.84 5.76
C GLY A 72 19.88 19.97 6.64
N LEU A 73 20.83 19.23 6.06
CA LEU A 73 22.06 18.85 6.79
C LEU A 73 23.21 19.85 6.57
N SER A 74 22.92 21.13 6.34
CA SER A 74 23.96 22.12 6.00
C SER A 74 24.11 23.33 6.93
N ASP A 75 23.33 23.46 8.00
CA ASP A 75 23.44 24.62 8.90
C ASP A 75 23.58 24.27 10.39
N VAL A 76 24.52 23.38 10.71
CA VAL A 76 25.14 23.39 12.04
C VAL A 76 26.64 23.63 11.87
N ILE A 77 26.99 24.87 11.56
CA ILE A 77 28.26 25.45 11.99
C ILE A 77 28.00 26.11 13.35
N LEU A 78 28.55 25.52 14.40
CA LEU A 78 28.83 26.17 15.68
C LEU A 78 30.17 25.64 16.19
#